data_AF-A0A1Y5P887-F1
#
_entry.id   AF-A0A1Y5P887-F1
#
_cell.length_a   1.000
_cell.length_b   1.000
_cell.length_c   1.000
_cell.angle_alpha   90.00
_cell.angle_beta   90.00
_cell.angle_gamma   90.00
#
_symmetry.space_group_name_H-M   'P 1'
#
loop_
_entity.id
_entity.type
_entity.pdbx_description
1 polymer ?
#
loop_
_entity_poly.entity_id
_entity_poly.type
_entity_poly.pdbx_seq_one_letter_code
_entity_poly.pdbx_strand_id
1 'polypeptide(L)'
;MSTPQQHPQSRVRVLYSLAAAASLVVAVIFVTIGDGVDVPEATGLRAIIVDGGHTAVWVLLTIAFAIAAVRGSWVRAAGAIAVAAGVLYALFLVAVFLWR
;
A
#
# COMPACT_ATOMS: atom_id res chain seq x y z
N MET A 1 28.99 7.54 30.28
CA MET A 1 27.68 7.78 29.64
C MET A 1 27.55 6.76 28.52
N SER A 2 26.87 5.64 28.78
CA SER A 2 26.82 4.50 27.87
C SER A 2 25.76 4.75 26.81
N THR A 3 26.16 4.91 25.55
CA THR A 3 25.23 5.01 24.43
C THR A 3 24.36 3.73 24.43
N PRO A 4 23.02 3.82 24.55
CA PRO A 4 22.19 2.64 24.47
C PRO A 4 22.42 1.97 23.10
N GLN A 5 22.93 0.73 23.11
CA GLN A 5 23.06 -0.06 21.89
C GLN A 5 21.64 -0.32 21.34
N GLN A 6 21.22 0.48 20.37
CA GLN A 6 20.02 0.21 19.62
C GLN A 6 20.26 -1.07 18.81
N HIS A 7 19.62 -2.17 19.22
CA HIS A 7 19.67 -3.42 18.46
C HIS A 7 19.19 -3.17 17.03
N PRO A 8 19.91 -3.61 15.98
CA PRO A 8 19.54 -3.36 14.58
C PRO A 8 18.08 -3.71 14.23
N GLN A 9 17.52 -4.73 14.90
CA GLN A 9 16.12 -5.14 14.75
C GLN A 9 15.11 -4.07 15.21
N SER A 10 15.42 -3.22 16.20
CA SER A 10 14.49 -2.18 16.67
C SER A 10 14.33 -1.08 15.63
N ARG A 11 15.42 -0.68 14.97
CA ARG A 11 15.39 0.32 13.90
C ARG A 11 14.55 -0.14 12.71
N VAL A 12 14.71 -1.40 12.30
CA VAL A 12 13.95 -1.99 11.19
C VAL A 12 12.45 -2.04 11.51
N ARG A 13 12.08 -2.43 12.73
CA ARG A 13 10.68 -2.40 13.18
C ARG A 13 10.07 -1.00 13.09
N VAL A 14 10.79 0.02 13.57
CA VAL A 14 10.33 1.41 13.51
C VAL A 14 10.11 1.86 12.07
N LEU A 15 11.01 1.52 11.15
CA LEU A 15 10.87 1.87 9.74
C LEU A 15 9.61 1.22 9.12
N TYR A 16 9.35 -0.06 9.40
CA TYR A 16 8.11 -0.70 8.94
C TYR A 16 6.86 -0.09 9.55
N SER A 17 6.88 0.28 10.83
CA SER A 17 5.75 0.96 11.48
C SER A 17 5.48 2.32 10.84
N LEU A 18 6.52 3.09 10.53
CA LEU A 18 6.39 4.38 9.84
C LEU A 18 5.84 4.20 8.43
N ALA A 19 6.32 3.20 7.69
CA ALA A 19 5.80 2.88 6.35
C ALA A 19 4.32 2.45 6.39
N ALA A 20 3.93 1.64 7.39
CA ALA A 20 2.54 1.26 7.59
C ALA A 20 1.66 2.48 7.91
N ALA A 21 2.10 3.36 8.81
CA ALA A 21 1.37 4.57 9.17
C ALA A 21 1.22 5.52 7.97
N ALA A 22 2.29 5.76 7.21
CA ALA A 22 2.25 6.59 6.02
C ALA A 22 1.28 6.01 4.97
N SER A 23 1.36 4.71 4.72
CA SER A 23 0.47 4.02 3.77
C SER A 23 -0.99 4.11 4.21
N LEU A 24 -1.26 3.98 5.52
CA LEU A 24 -2.60 4.11 6.08
C LEU A 24 -3.15 5.53 5.91
N VAL A 25 -2.33 6.55 6.15
CA VAL A 25 -2.71 7.94 5.93
C VAL A 25 -3.12 8.17 4.48
N VAL A 26 -2.35 7.66 3.51
CA VAL A 26 -2.70 7.78 2.09
C VAL A 26 -4.00 7.03 1.78
N ALA A 27 -4.18 5.82 2.30
CA ALA A 27 -5.42 5.06 2.12
C ALA A 27 -6.65 5.81 2.69
N VAL A 28 -6.50 6.45 3.85
CA VAL A 28 -7.56 7.28 4.46
C VAL A 28 -7.85 8.51 3.60
N ILE A 29 -6.83 9.18 3.07
CA ILE A 29 -7.04 10.31 2.16
C ILE A 29 -7.80 9.84 0.92
N PHE A 30 -7.40 8.74 0.30
CA PHE A 30 -8.02 8.27 -0.94
C PHE A 30 -9.44 7.77 -0.73
N VAL A 31 -9.76 7.13 0.40
CA VAL A 31 -11.14 6.71 0.68
C VAL A 31 -12.07 7.88 1.04
N THR A 32 -11.51 9.01 1.52
CA THR A 32 -12.32 10.15 1.98
C THR A 32 -12.43 11.29 0.96
N ILE A 33 -11.36 11.56 0.21
CA ILE A 33 -11.27 12.68 -0.74
C ILE A 33 -11.19 12.17 -2.19
N GLY A 34 -10.86 10.89 -2.40
CA GLY A 34 -10.52 10.35 -3.71
C GLY A 34 -9.02 10.46 -3.99
N ASP A 35 -8.56 9.72 -5.00
CA ASP A 35 -7.16 9.73 -5.47
C ASP A 35 -6.90 10.75 -6.58
N GLY A 36 -7.93 11.52 -6.96
CA GLY A 36 -7.88 12.55 -8.00
C GLY A 36 -7.92 12.01 -9.43
N VAL A 37 -8.13 10.71 -9.62
CA VAL A 37 -8.26 10.10 -10.95
C VAL A 37 -9.72 10.07 -11.36
N ASP A 38 -10.02 10.71 -12.49
CA ASP A 38 -11.34 10.72 -13.09
C ASP A 38 -11.26 10.15 -14.52
N VAL A 39 -12.09 9.15 -14.79
CA VAL A 39 -12.20 8.46 -16.09
C VAL A 39 -13.68 8.34 -16.44
N PRO A 40 -14.29 9.38 -17.03
CA PRO A 40 -15.75 9.48 -17.18
C PRO A 40 -16.38 8.35 -17.99
N GLU A 41 -15.63 7.76 -18.93
CA GLU A 41 -16.09 6.66 -19.78
C GLU A 41 -15.89 5.27 -19.15
N ALA A 42 -15.34 5.18 -17.94
CA ALA A 42 -15.15 3.90 -17.26
C ALA A 42 -16.52 3.30 -16.89
N THR A 43 -16.74 2.04 -17.29
CA THR A 43 -17.96 1.30 -16.97
C THR A 43 -17.65 -0.12 -16.49
N GLY A 44 -18.59 -0.75 -15.78
CA GLY A 44 -18.46 -2.14 -15.34
C GLY A 44 -17.20 -2.40 -14.50
N LEU A 45 -16.44 -3.43 -14.86
CA LEU A 45 -15.21 -3.80 -14.15
C LEU A 45 -14.15 -2.69 -14.20
N ARG A 46 -14.07 -1.94 -15.30
CA ARG A 46 -13.12 -0.84 -15.43
C ARG A 46 -13.41 0.26 -14.41
N ALA A 47 -14.68 0.62 -14.21
CA ALA A 47 -15.09 1.59 -13.19
C ALA A 47 -14.68 1.14 -11.78
N ILE A 48 -14.96 -0.12 -11.42
CA ILE A 48 -14.57 -0.67 -10.11
C ILE A 48 -13.05 -0.58 -9.88
N ILE A 49 -12.25 -0.88 -10.91
CA ILE A 49 -10.79 -0.82 -10.82
C ILE A 49 -10.31 0.63 -10.68
N VAL A 50 -10.87 1.57 -11.47
CA VAL A 50 -10.50 2.99 -11.39
C VAL A 50 -10.90 3.58 -10.04
N ASP A 51 -12.13 3.36 -9.58
CA ASP A 51 -12.66 3.96 -8.35
C ASP A 51 -11.98 3.42 -7.08
N GLY A 52 -11.63 2.13 -7.07
CA GLY A 52 -11.17 1.44 -5.86
C GLY A 52 -9.74 0.94 -5.88
N GLY A 53 -9.16 0.73 -7.07
CA GLY A 53 -7.90 0.02 -7.25
C GLY A 53 -6.73 0.72 -6.55
N HIS A 54 -6.61 2.03 -6.72
CA HIS A 54 -5.52 2.79 -6.14
C HIS A 54 -5.58 2.84 -4.61
N THR A 55 -6.78 3.04 -4.04
CA THR A 55 -7.01 2.96 -2.59
C THR A 55 -6.65 1.59 -2.04
N ALA A 56 -7.07 0.51 -2.71
CA ALA A 56 -6.80 -0.86 -2.30
C ALA A 56 -5.30 -1.20 -2.32
N VAL A 57 -4.50 -0.62 -3.22
CA VAL A 57 -3.03 -0.74 -3.20
C VAL A 57 -2.45 -0.23 -1.88
N TRP A 58 -2.86 0.95 -1.43
CA TRP A 58 -2.39 1.54 -0.17
C TRP A 58 -2.84 0.75 1.06
N VAL A 59 -4.04 0.17 1.02
CA VAL A 59 -4.50 -0.75 2.07
C VAL A 59 -3.61 -2.00 2.12
N LEU A 60 -3.32 -2.63 0.98
CA LEU A 60 -2.46 -3.82 0.94
C LEU A 60 -1.03 -3.51 1.41
N LEU A 61 -0.47 -2.37 1.02
CA LEU A 61 0.85 -1.94 1.51
C LEU A 61 0.84 -1.70 3.03
N THR A 62 -0.21 -1.06 3.56
CA THR A 62 -0.41 -0.90 5.01
C THR A 62 -0.34 -2.25 5.73
N ILE A 63 -1.06 -3.25 5.21
CA ILE A 63 -1.08 -4.60 5.78
C ILE A 63 0.30 -5.26 5.69
N ALA A 64 0.97 -5.18 4.53
CA ALA A 64 2.29 -5.77 4.33
C ALA A 64 3.33 -5.17 5.30
N PHE A 65 3.36 -3.85 5.44
CA PHE A 65 4.25 -3.17 6.37
C PHE A 65 3.89 -3.43 7.84
N ALA A 66 2.61 -3.50 8.19
CA ALA A 66 2.18 -3.85 9.54
C ALA A 66 2.65 -5.27 9.93
N ILE A 67 2.53 -6.24 9.02
CA ILE A 67 3.06 -7.59 9.22
C ILE A 67 4.58 -7.53 9.40
N ALA A 68 5.30 -6.82 8.54
CA ALA A 68 6.76 -6.70 8.64
C ALA A 68 7.20 -6.02 9.95
N ALA A 69 6.44 -5.03 10.44
CA ALA A 69 6.67 -4.35 11.71
C ALA A 69 6.50 -5.29 12.90
N VAL A 70 5.38 -6.03 12.96
CA VAL A 70 5.11 -7.03 14.02
C VAL A 70 6.18 -8.12 14.02
N ARG A 71 6.60 -8.59 12.85
CA ARG A 71 7.62 -9.65 12.70
C ARG A 71 9.05 -9.13 12.85
N GLY A 72 9.27 -7.82 12.76
CA GLY A 72 10.59 -7.19 12.72
C GLY A 72 11.47 -7.63 11.55
N SER A 73 10.87 -8.17 10.49
CA SER A 73 11.55 -8.67 9.29
C SER A 73 10.58 -8.76 8.13
N TRP A 74 11.08 -8.66 6.90
CA TRP A 74 10.26 -8.86 5.71
C TRP A 74 10.03 -10.36 5.48
N VAL A 75 8.82 -10.84 5.75
CA VAL A 75 8.47 -12.27 5.63
C VAL A 75 7.71 -12.54 4.34
N ARG A 76 7.63 -13.82 3.94
CA ARG A 76 6.92 -14.25 2.72
C ARG A 76 5.49 -13.74 2.62
N ALA A 77 4.75 -13.69 3.74
CA ALA A 77 3.38 -13.17 3.76
C ALA A 77 3.32 -11.67 3.41
N ALA A 78 4.19 -10.84 4.00
CA ALA A 78 4.29 -9.42 3.66
C ALA A 78 4.69 -9.24 2.18
N GLY A 79 5.64 -10.04 1.70
CA GLY A 79 6.03 -10.06 0.29
C GLY A 79 4.89 -10.42 -0.65
N ALA A 80 4.11 -11.46 -0.35
CA ALA A 80 2.98 -11.88 -1.17
C ALA A 80 1.90 -10.78 -1.27
N ILE A 81 1.61 -10.10 -0.15
CA ILE A 81 0.66 -8.98 -0.11
C ILE A 81 1.18 -7.79 -0.90
N ALA A 82 2.47 -7.46 -0.77
CA ALA A 82 3.10 -6.39 -1.55
C ALA A 82 3.10 -6.70 -3.06
N VAL A 83 3.31 -7.97 -3.45
CA VAL A 83 3.18 -8.40 -4.85
C VAL A 83 1.74 -8.25 -5.33
N ALA A 84 0.75 -8.63 -4.53
CA ALA A 84 -0.66 -8.43 -4.86
C ALA A 84 -0.99 -6.93 -5.04
N ALA A 85 -0.44 -6.06 -4.19
CA ALA A 85 -0.54 -4.61 -4.35
C ALA A 85 0.09 -4.14 -5.68
N GLY A 86 1.27 -4.65 -6.03
CA GLY A 86 1.93 -4.34 -7.31
C GLY A 86 1.12 -4.78 -8.53
N VAL A 87 0.53 -5.98 -8.49
CA VAL A 87 -0.35 -6.47 -9.57
C VAL A 87 -1.61 -5.60 -9.68
N LEU A 88 -2.24 -5.28 -8.55
CA LEU A 88 -3.42 -4.41 -8.53
C LEU A 88 -3.11 -3.01 -9.07
N TYR A 89 -1.95 -2.45 -8.72
CA TYR A 89 -1.52 -1.16 -9.24
C TYR A 89 -1.28 -1.23 -10.76
N ALA A 90 -0.68 -2.30 -11.26
CA ALA A 90 -0.53 -2.49 -12.71
C ALA A 90 -1.90 -2.58 -13.42
N LEU A 91 -2.87 -3.30 -12.85
CA LEU A 91 -4.24 -3.36 -13.38
C LEU A 91 -4.91 -1.98 -13.36
N PHE A 92 -4.74 -1.22 -12.29
CA PHE A 92 -5.21 0.15 -12.20
C PHE A 92 -4.62 1.03 -13.31
N LEU A 93 -3.31 1.00 -13.51
CA LEU A 93 -2.65 1.75 -14.59
C LEU A 93 -3.15 1.33 -15.97
N VAL A 94 -3.36 0.03 -16.21
CA VAL A 94 -3.96 -0.46 -17.45
C VAL A 94 -5.37 0.09 -17.63
N ALA A 95 -6.21 0.06 -16.60
CA ALA A 95 -7.59 0.55 -16.65
C ALA A 95 -7.68 2.06 -16.91
N VAL A 96 -6.74 2.84 -16.37
CA VAL A 96 -6.68 4.29 -16.54
C VAL A 96 -6.14 4.67 -17.92
N PHE A 97 -5.03 4.06 -18.36
CA PHE A 97 -4.28 4.57 -19.52
C PHE A 97 -4.45 3.76 -20.81
N LEU A 98 -4.73 2.46 -20.72
CA LEU A 98 -4.64 1.54 -21.86
C LEU A 98 -5.99 0.92 -22.24
N TRP A 99 -6.87 0.73 -21.28
CA TRP A 99 -8.21 0.24 -21.50
C TRP A 99 -9.10 1.38 -21.98
N ARG A 100 -9.60 1.31 -23.23
CA ARG A 100 -10.59 2.23 -23.78
C ARG A 100 -11.95 1.55 -23.86
#